data_AF-A0AA51REN3-F1
#
_entry.id   AF-A0AA51REN3-F1
#
_cell.length_a   1.000
_cell.length_b   1.000
_cell.length_c   1.000
_cell.angle_alpha   90.00
_cell.angle_beta   90.00
_cell.angle_gamma   90.00
#
_symmetry.space_group_name_H-M   'P 1'
#
loop_
_entity.id
_entity.type
_entity.pdbx_description
1 polymer ?
#
loop_
_entity_poly.entity_id
_entity_poly.type
_entity_poly.pdbx_seq_one_letter_code
_entity_poly.pdbx_strand_id
1 'polypeptide(L)'
;MKTLTTTVARIVFAIPFLIFGIFHFLNAEQMASMVPFPPEMFWNYLVGAGMIAAAIAFIIKKYAKLAGLLLALMLLIFILGIHLPGIIGADTQEAMMQPMQGFLKDMVIMGGALAFAGMFDRDEA
;
A
#
# COMPACT_ATOMS: atom_id res chain seq x y z
N MET A 1 25.04 9.77 -7.97
CA MET A 1 23.61 10.11 -8.14
C MET A 1 22.75 8.93 -8.59
N LYS A 2 23.12 8.17 -9.65
CA LYS A 2 22.32 7.05 -10.17
C LYS A 2 21.91 6.02 -9.11
N THR A 3 22.83 5.57 -8.25
CA THR A 3 22.53 4.59 -7.18
C THR A 3 21.49 5.09 -6.19
N LEU A 4 21.51 6.40 -5.88
CA LEU A 4 20.56 7.03 -4.97
C LEU A 4 19.15 7.03 -5.55
N THR A 5 19.00 7.44 -6.81
CA THR A 5 17.69 7.59 -7.47
C THR A 5 17.12 6.29 -8.04
N THR A 6 17.88 5.19 -8.04
CA THR A 6 17.43 3.87 -8.52
C THR A 6 17.36 2.87 -7.39
N THR A 7 18.51 2.36 -6.92
CA THR A 7 18.58 1.31 -5.90
C THR A 7 18.12 1.81 -4.54
N VAL A 8 18.66 2.92 -4.03
CA VAL A 8 18.30 3.40 -2.68
C VAL A 8 16.82 3.79 -2.65
N ALA A 9 16.36 4.58 -3.62
CA ALA A 9 14.95 4.96 -3.73
C ALA A 9 14.02 3.73 -3.74
N ARG A 10 14.31 2.71 -4.54
CA ARG A 10 13.52 1.48 -4.62
C ARG A 10 13.48 0.71 -3.30
N ILE A 11 14.63 0.56 -2.64
CA ILE A 11 14.73 -0.19 -1.37
C ILE A 11 14.00 0.57 -0.25
N VAL A 12 14.21 1.88 -0.15
CA VAL A 12 13.50 2.73 0.82
C VAL A 12 11.99 2.72 0.58
N PHE A 13 11.55 2.67 -0.68
CA PHE A 13 10.14 2.53 -1.02
C PHE A 13 9.58 1.15 -0.63
N ALA A 14 10.33 0.07 -0.82
CA ALA A 14 9.88 -1.30 -0.58
C ALA A 14 9.82 -1.70 0.90
N ILE A 15 10.77 -1.26 1.73
CA ILE A 15 10.89 -1.69 3.14
C ILE A 15 9.61 -1.42 3.96
N PRO A 16 8.97 -0.23 3.88
CA PRO A 16 7.73 0.03 4.61
C PRO A 16 6.62 -0.97 4.27
N PHE A 17 6.49 -1.41 3.02
CA PHE A 17 5.47 -2.40 2.66
C PHE A 17 5.77 -3.78 3.21
N LEU A 18 7.05 -4.15 3.34
CA LEU A 18 7.41 -5.39 4.03
C LEU A 18 6.95 -5.35 5.50
N ILE A 19 7.20 -4.24 6.18
CA ILE A 19 6.83 -4.03 7.58
C ILE A 19 5.30 -3.95 7.73
N PHE A 20 4.62 -3.15 6.92
CA PHE A 20 3.16 -3.07 6.93
C PHE A 20 2.51 -4.40 6.61
N GLY A 21 3.08 -5.15 5.67
CA GLY A 21 2.61 -6.50 5.36
C GLY A 21 2.68 -7.42 6.58
N ILE A 22 3.80 -7.42 7.31
CA ILE A 22 3.94 -8.16 8.59
C ILE A 22 2.91 -7.67 9.62
N PHE A 23 2.71 -6.36 9.74
CA PHE A 23 1.74 -5.80 10.68
C PHE A 23 0.30 -6.23 10.37
N HIS A 24 -0.07 -6.45 9.11
CA HIS A 24 -1.39 -6.99 8.77
C HIS A 24 -1.58 -8.43 9.27
N PHE A 25 -0.52 -9.24 9.35
CA PHE A 25 -0.58 -10.57 9.96
C PHE A 25 -0.64 -10.49 11.49
N LEU A 26 0.23 -9.68 12.10
CA LEU A 26 0.32 -9.58 13.56
C LEU A 26 -0.90 -8.93 14.20
N ASN A 27 -1.58 -8.03 13.48
CA ASN A 27 -2.71 -7.24 13.98
C ASN A 27 -4.02 -7.58 13.24
N ALA A 28 -4.11 -8.75 12.60
CA ALA A 28 -5.24 -9.13 11.74
C ALA A 28 -6.61 -9.03 12.45
N GLU A 29 -6.67 -9.40 13.73
CA GLU A 29 -7.89 -9.31 14.54
C GLU A 29 -8.25 -7.85 14.87
N GLN A 30 -7.28 -7.03 15.26
CA GLN A 30 -7.52 -5.63 15.61
C GLN A 30 -7.94 -4.80 14.39
N MET A 31 -7.43 -5.14 13.21
CA MET A 31 -7.77 -4.49 11.94
C MET A 31 -9.07 -5.02 11.33
N ALA A 32 -9.67 -6.08 11.86
CA ALA A 32 -10.87 -6.71 11.29
C ALA A 32 -12.05 -5.74 11.22
N SER A 33 -12.18 -4.83 12.19
CA SER A 33 -13.24 -3.81 12.24
C SER A 33 -13.18 -2.79 11.10
N MET A 34 -12.04 -2.69 10.40
CA MET A 34 -11.87 -1.78 9.26
C MET A 34 -12.23 -2.44 7.92
N VAL A 35 -12.44 -3.76 7.91
CA VAL A 35 -12.76 -4.51 6.69
C VAL A 35 -14.27 -4.49 6.47
N PRO A 36 -14.77 -3.95 5.34
CA PRO A 36 -16.20 -3.80 5.11
C PRO A 36 -16.94 -5.10 4.73
N PHE A 37 -16.22 -6.20 4.48
CA PHE A 37 -16.80 -7.45 4.00
C PHE A 37 -16.26 -8.69 4.74
N PRO A 38 -17.12 -9.66 5.10
CA PRO A 38 -16.68 -10.92 5.69
C PRO A 38 -16.04 -11.86 4.64
N PRO A 39 -15.18 -12.81 5.05
CA PRO A 39 -14.57 -12.92 6.38
C PRO A 39 -13.44 -11.90 6.56
N GLU A 40 -13.52 -11.08 7.61
CA GLU A 40 -12.76 -9.84 7.76
C GLU A 40 -11.25 -10.12 7.88
N MET A 41 -10.88 -11.08 8.72
CA MET A 41 -9.47 -11.44 8.95
C MET A 41 -8.78 -12.00 7.69
N PHE A 42 -9.53 -12.69 6.82
CA PHE A 42 -8.97 -13.21 5.56
C PHE A 42 -8.42 -12.07 4.70
N TRP A 43 -9.16 -10.96 4.60
CA TRP A 43 -8.73 -9.81 3.82
C TRP A 43 -7.48 -9.16 4.40
N ASN A 44 -7.36 -9.10 5.73
CA ASN A 44 -6.14 -8.60 6.37
C ASN A 44 -4.92 -9.46 6.02
N TYR A 45 -5.04 -10.78 6.08
CA TYR A 45 -3.96 -11.69 5.65
C TYR A 45 -3.65 -11.58 4.15
N LEU A 46 -4.67 -11.45 3.31
CA LEU A 46 -4.49 -11.31 1.86
C LEU A 46 -3.75 -10.02 1.51
N VAL A 47 -4.16 -8.89 2.11
CA VAL A 47 -3.50 -7.60 1.98
C VAL A 47 -2.05 -7.68 2.48
N GLY A 48 -1.84 -8.27 3.65
CA GLY A 48 -0.51 -8.46 4.21
C GLY A 48 0.41 -9.25 3.27
N ALA A 49 -0.08 -10.37 2.73
CA ALA A 49 0.65 -11.18 1.75
C ALA A 49 0.98 -10.39 0.48
N GLY A 50 0.02 -9.61 -0.03
CA GLY A 50 0.20 -8.74 -1.20
C GLY A 50 1.27 -7.68 -0.98
N MET A 51 1.28 -7.02 0.18
CA MET A 51 2.31 -6.03 0.55
C MET A 51 3.71 -6.65 0.64
N ILE A 52 3.84 -7.82 1.28
CA ILE A 52 5.11 -8.55 1.37
C ILE A 52 5.59 -8.95 -0.03
N ALA A 53 4.70 -9.51 -0.85
CA ALA A 53 5.02 -9.92 -2.21
C ALA A 53 5.48 -8.72 -3.06
N ALA A 54 4.80 -7.57 -2.95
CA ALA A 54 5.20 -6.35 -3.64
C ALA A 54 6.58 -5.85 -3.19
N ALA A 55 6.84 -5.84 -1.88
CA ALA A 55 8.14 -5.44 -1.33
C ALA A 55 9.27 -6.35 -1.86
N ILE A 56 9.08 -7.67 -1.84
CA ILE A 56 10.04 -8.64 -2.36
C ILE A 56 10.27 -8.41 -3.85
N ALA A 57 9.19 -8.27 -4.64
CA ALA A 57 9.25 -8.03 -6.08
C ALA A 57 10.06 -6.77 -6.43
N PHE A 58 9.85 -5.66 -5.69
CA PHE A 58 10.67 -4.46 -5.83
C PHE A 58 12.13 -4.68 -5.44
N ILE A 59 12.41 -5.37 -4.34
CA ILE A 59 13.78 -5.60 -3.88
C ILE A 59 14.58 -6.40 -4.91
N ILE A 60 14.02 -7.52 -5.38
CA ILE A 60 14.68 -8.43 -6.34
C ILE A 60 14.52 -7.99 -7.80
N LYS A 61 13.68 -6.98 -8.06
CA LYS A 61 13.35 -6.43 -9.38
C LYS A 61 12.69 -7.45 -10.33
N LYS A 62 11.92 -8.40 -9.78
CA LYS A 62 11.20 -9.41 -10.57
C LYS A 62 9.71 -9.15 -10.44
N TYR A 63 9.01 -9.08 -11.57
CA TYR A 63 7.60 -8.67 -11.63
C TYR A 63 7.33 -7.30 -11.00
N ALA A 64 8.35 -6.43 -10.91
CA ALA A 64 8.26 -5.16 -10.19
C ALA A 64 7.23 -4.20 -10.80
N LYS A 65 7.06 -4.22 -12.12
CA LYS A 65 5.99 -3.48 -12.82
C LYS A 65 4.61 -3.94 -12.36
N LEU A 66 4.34 -5.25 -12.43
CA LEU A 66 3.07 -5.83 -12.00
C LEU A 66 2.82 -5.57 -10.50
N ALA A 67 3.84 -5.75 -9.67
CA ALA A 67 3.77 -5.47 -8.24
C ALA A 67 3.39 -4.01 -7.96
N GLY A 68 3.99 -3.05 -8.66
CA GLY A 68 3.64 -1.64 -8.52
C GLY A 68 2.21 -1.31 -8.96
N LEU A 69 1.72 -1.91 -10.06
CA LEU A 69 0.34 -1.74 -10.51
C LEU A 69 -0.68 -2.34 -9.52
N LEU A 70 -0.42 -3.55 -9.03
CA LEU A 70 -1.29 -4.20 -8.06
C LEU A 70 -1.28 -3.47 -6.71
N LEU A 71 -0.12 -2.97 -6.28
CA LEU A 71 0.01 -2.15 -5.08
C LEU A 71 -0.76 -0.83 -5.22
N ALA A 72 -0.65 -0.15 -6.37
CA ALA A 72 -1.42 1.06 -6.64
C ALA A 72 -2.93 0.78 -6.63
N LEU A 73 -3.38 -0.32 -7.24
CA LEU A 73 -4.78 -0.74 -7.22
C LEU A 73 -5.26 -1.01 -5.79
N MET A 74 -4.46 -1.71 -4.98
CA MET A 74 -4.79 -1.99 -3.58
C MET A 74 -4.94 -0.69 -2.76
N LEU A 75 -4.02 0.27 -2.93
CA LEU A 75 -4.11 1.57 -2.26
C LEU A 75 -5.33 2.37 -2.73
N LEU A 76 -5.67 2.30 -4.02
CA LEU A 76 -6.90 2.91 -4.53
C LEU A 76 -8.16 2.32 -3.87
N ILE A 77 -8.18 1.00 -3.66
CA ILE A 77 -9.27 0.34 -2.93
C ILE A 77 -9.36 0.85 -1.48
N PHE A 78 -8.24 1.05 -0.78
CA PHE A 78 -8.27 1.61 0.59
C PHE A 78 -8.73 3.07 0.62
N ILE A 79 -8.24 3.87 -0.33
CA ILE A 79 -8.66 5.26 -0.51
C ILE A 79 -10.18 5.33 -0.65
N LEU A 80 -10.75 4.57 -1.58
CA LEU A 80 -12.18 4.65 -1.91
C LEU A 80 -13.09 3.88 -0.96
N GLY A 81 -12.60 2.76 -0.40
CA GLY A 81 -13.40 1.84 0.40
C GLY A 81 -13.29 2.03 1.91
N ILE A 82 -12.22 2.66 2.40
CA ILE A 82 -11.97 2.82 3.85
C ILE A 82 -11.83 4.31 4.19
N HIS A 83 -10.88 5.00 3.56
CA HIS A 83 -10.53 6.36 3.98
C HIS A 83 -11.55 7.40 3.55
N LEU A 84 -12.00 7.38 2.29
CA LEU A 84 -13.01 8.32 1.80
C LEU A 84 -14.35 8.18 2.53
N PRO A 85 -14.91 6.96 2.74
CA PRO A 85 -16.11 6.80 3.55
C PRO A 85 -15.93 7.28 4.99
N GLY A 86 -14.77 7.01 5.59
CA GLY A 86 -14.44 7.49 6.94
C GLY A 86 -14.36 9.01 7.04
N ILE A 87 -13.91 9.71 5.99
CA ILE A 87 -13.93 11.18 5.93
C ILE A 87 -15.36 11.70 5.82
N ILE A 88 -16.14 11.15 4.89
CA ILE A 88 -17.51 11.63 4.60
C ILE A 88 -18.46 11.36 5.78
N GLY A 89 -18.27 10.25 6.49
CA GLY A 89 -19.07 9.87 7.65
C GLY A 89 -18.61 10.44 8.99
N ALA A 90 -17.60 11.33 9.02
CA ALA A 90 -17.09 11.89 10.27
C ALA A 90 -17.95 13.09 10.75
N ASP A 91 -18.55 12.94 11.92
CA ASP A 91 -19.38 14.00 12.54
C ASP A 91 -18.56 15.01 13.37
N THR A 92 -17.28 14.72 13.63
CA THR A 92 -16.37 15.60 14.36
C THR A 92 -15.03 15.70 13.64
N GLN A 93 -14.32 16.81 13.87
CA GLN A 93 -12.96 16.99 13.36
C GLN A 93 -12.02 15.88 13.84
N GLU A 94 -12.16 15.48 15.10
CA GLU A 94 -11.37 14.41 15.72
C GLU A 94 -11.57 13.06 15.01
N ALA A 95 -12.83 12.71 14.69
CA ALA A 95 -13.16 11.49 13.95
C ALA A 95 -12.61 11.52 12.51
N MET A 96 -12.52 12.70 11.89
CA MET A 96 -12.02 12.85 10.51
C MET A 96 -10.49 12.74 10.40
N MET A 97 -9.74 12.98 11.47
CA MET A 97 -8.27 13.07 11.42
C MET A 97 -7.61 11.78 10.90
N GLN A 98 -8.01 10.63 11.42
CA GLN A 98 -7.40 9.33 11.04
C GLN A 98 -7.72 8.93 9.59
N PRO A 99 -8.99 8.95 9.12
CA PRO A 99 -9.32 8.72 7.73
C PRO A 99 -8.61 9.69 6.77
N MET A 100 -8.51 10.98 7.12
CA MET A 100 -7.83 11.99 6.31
C MET A 100 -6.33 11.70 6.18
N GLN A 101 -5.66 11.33 7.27
CA GLN A 101 -4.25 10.94 7.24
C GLN A 101 -4.04 9.71 6.36
N GLY A 102 -4.90 8.69 6.49
CA GLY A 102 -4.88 7.49 5.66
C GLY A 102 -5.04 7.81 4.18
N PHE A 103 -6.05 8.62 3.83
CA PHE A 103 -6.33 9.07 2.47
C PHE A 103 -5.11 9.73 1.81
N LEU A 104 -4.54 10.76 2.45
CA LEU A 104 -3.42 11.51 1.90
C LEU A 104 -2.16 10.67 1.78
N LYS A 105 -1.87 9.86 2.82
CA LYS A 105 -0.73 8.95 2.84
C LYS A 105 -0.83 7.93 1.71
N ASP A 106 -1.98 7.27 1.54
CA ASP A 106 -2.17 6.27 0.49
C ASP A 106 -2.11 6.89 -0.91
N MET A 107 -2.61 8.12 -1.12
CA MET A 107 -2.49 8.82 -2.41
C MET A 107 -1.02 9.06 -2.81
N VAL A 108 -0.20 9.56 -1.87
CA VAL A 108 1.24 9.79 -2.12
C VAL A 108 1.94 8.49 -2.44
N ILE A 109 1.65 7.44 -1.67
CA ILE A 109 2.26 6.12 -1.83
C ILE A 109 1.83 5.48 -3.16
N MET A 110 0.56 5.62 -3.55
CA MET A 110 0.03 5.13 -4.83
C MET A 110 0.75 5.80 -6.01
N GLY A 111 0.97 7.12 -5.95
CA GLY A 111 1.76 7.83 -6.94
C GLY A 111 3.19 7.29 -7.05
N GLY A 112 3.83 6.99 -5.92
CA GLY A 112 5.15 6.34 -5.88
C GLY A 112 5.14 4.94 -6.51
N ALA A 113 4.13 4.12 -6.22
CA ALA A 113 3.99 2.78 -6.79
C ALA A 113 3.85 2.81 -8.32
N LEU A 114 3.03 3.72 -8.84
CA LEU A 114 2.87 3.94 -10.28
C LEU A 114 4.14 4.46 -10.94
N ALA A 115 4.84 5.40 -10.29
CA ALA A 115 6.12 5.91 -10.80
C ALA A 115 7.17 4.80 -10.90
N PHE A 116 7.31 3.96 -9.87
CA PHE A 116 8.19 2.80 -9.92
C PHE A 116 7.77 1.79 -11.00
N ALA A 117 6.48 1.49 -11.13
CA ALA A 117 5.99 0.60 -12.18
C ALA A 117 6.37 1.09 -13.59
N GLY A 118 6.26 2.40 -13.85
CA GLY A 118 6.66 3.02 -15.11
C GLY A 118 8.18 3.06 -15.34
N MET A 119 8.99 3.09 -14.27
CA MET A 119 10.45 3.01 -14.40
C MET A 119 10.93 1.61 -14.79
N PHE A 120 10.33 0.54 -14.25
CA PHE A 120 10.68 -0.82 -14.64
C PHE A 120 10.28 -1.17 -16.08
N ASP A 121 9.25 -0.52 -16.62
CA ASP A 121 8.89 -0.66 -18.04
C ASP A 121 10.01 -0.19 -18.97
N ARG A 122 10.75 0.85 -18.57
CA ARG A 122 11.87 1.40 -19.35
C ARG A 122 13.15 0.60 -19.22
N ASP A 123 13.29 -0.19 -18.15
CA ASP A 123 14.44 -1.06 -17.91
C ASP A 123 14.27 -2.44 -18.61
N GLU A 124 13.05 -2.81 -19.00
CA GLU A 124 12.71 -4.05 -19.72
C GLU A 124 12.50 -3.86 -21.25
N ALA A 125 12.47 -2.61 -21.73
CA ALA A 125 12.30 -2.25 -23.15
C ALA A 125 13.64 -1.93 -23.84
#